data_AF-A0A2V9ZHZ2-F1
#
_entry.id   AF-A0A2V9ZHZ2-F1
#
_cell.length_a   1.000
_cell.length_b   1.000
_cell.length_c   1.000
_cell.angle_alpha   90.00
_cell.angle_beta   90.00
_cell.angle_gamma   90.00
#
_symmetry.space_group_name_H-M   'P 1'
#
loop_
_entity.id
_entity.type
_entity.pdbx_description
1 polymer ?
#
loop_
_entity_poly.entity_id
_entity_poly.type
_entity_poly.pdbx_seq_one_letter_code
_entity_poly.pdbx_strand_id
1 'polypeptide(L)'
;MFWRRIPREWFAGLSGKAVKVAIGPHSSATPGATLRKTGCDVAMRGEPDTTLAELASRPWSEIAGCCWRDSTGEHFSSSLGAAEMKRLGALDFHNYPVEKHSHRHHVFHGQGRGAELEFARGCPWACTFCNKTLFRNRFRERNVDDVLAEIDLLLARGVDYIYFIDEIFGVGKNVRTLLEAIAGRNVSIGFQTRIDLWTEESLDLLGRADEGRDELNKNCRLDTERISELLLYARTRIPWVQANLILTDHDDRVQIRQWQQRLKAHGVWVSEPVPMFPFPGSPLYQQTFGAVPDDHAWERAHHYYVSVFEDKGYSDIQEQTPVALDELERSA
;
A
#
# COMPACT_ATOMS: atom_id res chain seq x y z
N MET A 1 -12.56 -9.40 -2.57
CA MET A 1 -11.71 -9.22 -3.78
C MET A 1 -12.61 -8.69 -4.90
N PHE A 2 -12.58 -7.37 -5.15
CA PHE A 2 -13.60 -6.63 -5.93
C PHE A 2 -13.09 -6.02 -7.24
N TRP A 3 -11.84 -6.30 -7.63
CA TRP A 3 -11.11 -5.48 -8.60
C TRP A 3 -11.55 -5.64 -10.07
N ARG A 4 -12.39 -6.63 -10.42
CA ARG A 4 -12.85 -6.87 -11.80
C ARG A 4 -14.32 -6.52 -12.02
N ARG A 5 -15.20 -6.96 -11.11
CA ARG A 5 -16.65 -6.75 -11.20
C ARG A 5 -17.00 -5.26 -11.15
N ILE A 6 -16.59 -4.57 -10.08
CA ILE A 6 -16.95 -3.16 -9.89
C ILE A 6 -16.43 -2.28 -11.05
N PRO A 7 -15.16 -2.39 -11.49
CA PRO A 7 -14.70 -1.58 -12.61
C PRO A 7 -15.41 -1.89 -13.93
N ARG A 8 -15.73 -3.16 -14.21
CA ARG A 8 -16.46 -3.54 -15.44
C ARG A 8 -17.89 -3.00 -15.43
N GLU A 9 -18.61 -3.14 -14.32
CA GLU A 9 -19.95 -2.58 -14.15
C GLU A 9 -19.92 -1.05 -14.29
N TRP A 10 -18.94 -0.39 -13.67
CA TRP A 10 -18.76 1.06 -13.78
C TRP A 10 -18.46 1.50 -15.21
N PHE A 11 -17.55 0.81 -15.91
CA PHE A 11 -17.22 1.09 -17.31
C PHE A 11 -18.38 0.83 -18.28
N ALA A 12 -19.22 -0.16 -18.00
CA ALA A 12 -20.45 -0.40 -18.78
C ALA A 12 -21.44 0.77 -18.61
N GLY A 13 -21.55 1.33 -17.40
CA GLY A 13 -22.40 2.49 -17.10
C GLY A 13 -21.98 3.80 -17.78
N LEU A 14 -20.72 3.94 -18.22
CA LEU A 14 -20.19 5.17 -18.84
C LEU A 14 -20.56 5.34 -20.33
N SER A 15 -21.21 4.34 -20.96
CA SER A 15 -21.73 4.37 -22.35
C SER A 15 -20.75 4.90 -23.42
N GLY A 16 -19.44 4.78 -23.21
CA GLY A 16 -18.40 5.14 -24.21
C GLY A 16 -18.07 6.64 -24.31
N LYS A 17 -18.45 7.47 -23.34
CA LYS A 17 -18.23 8.93 -23.41
C LYS A 17 -16.81 9.40 -23.04
N ALA A 18 -15.91 8.50 -22.69
CA ALA A 18 -14.55 8.81 -22.24
C ALA A 18 -13.61 7.64 -22.51
N VAL A 19 -12.31 7.95 -22.62
CA VAL A 19 -11.23 6.95 -22.58
C VAL A 19 -11.19 6.33 -21.19
N LYS A 20 -11.31 5.01 -21.12
CA LYS A 20 -11.29 4.23 -19.88
C LYS A 20 -9.87 3.75 -19.62
N VAL A 21 -9.30 4.17 -18.49
CA VAL A 21 -7.92 3.85 -18.13
C VAL A 21 -7.90 3.01 -16.84
N ALA A 22 -7.22 1.88 -16.88
CA ALA A 22 -6.96 1.04 -15.71
C ALA A 22 -5.53 1.25 -15.21
N ILE A 23 -5.37 1.56 -13.92
CA ILE A 23 -4.07 1.78 -13.26
C ILE A 23 -3.86 0.77 -12.13
N GLY A 24 -2.60 0.62 -11.69
CA GLY A 24 -2.26 -0.14 -10.48
C GLY A 24 -1.56 -1.48 -10.75
N PRO A 25 -1.50 -2.37 -9.74
CA PRO A 25 -0.67 -3.57 -9.78
C PRO A 25 -1.12 -4.57 -10.86
N HIS A 26 -2.42 -4.70 -11.11
CA HIS A 26 -2.94 -5.59 -12.16
C HIS A 26 -2.53 -5.15 -13.56
N SER A 27 -2.70 -3.85 -13.88
CA SER A 27 -2.23 -3.28 -15.14
C SER A 27 -0.73 -3.46 -15.33
N SER A 28 0.05 -3.30 -14.24
CA SER A 28 1.51 -3.40 -14.29
C SER A 28 2.02 -4.83 -14.51
N ALA A 29 1.41 -5.80 -13.82
CA ALA A 29 1.82 -7.21 -13.88
C ALA A 29 1.27 -7.92 -15.11
N THR A 30 0.00 -7.70 -15.45
CA THR A 30 -0.73 -8.43 -16.49
C THR A 30 -1.61 -7.46 -17.30
N PRO A 31 -1.02 -6.59 -18.13
CA PRO A 31 -1.76 -5.55 -18.88
C PRO A 31 -2.77 -6.14 -19.87
N GLY A 32 -2.41 -7.22 -20.59
CA GLY A 32 -3.30 -7.89 -21.55
C GLY A 32 -4.57 -8.43 -20.87
N ALA A 33 -4.41 -9.22 -19.80
CA ALA A 33 -5.53 -9.66 -18.98
C ALA A 33 -6.38 -8.49 -18.44
N THR A 34 -5.75 -7.38 -18.03
CA THR A 34 -6.47 -6.20 -17.55
C THR A 34 -7.34 -5.57 -18.64
N LEU A 35 -6.78 -5.33 -19.82
CA LEU A 35 -7.51 -4.80 -20.98
C LEU A 35 -8.71 -5.68 -21.35
N ARG A 36 -8.50 -6.99 -21.46
CA ARG A 36 -9.54 -7.92 -21.90
C ARG A 36 -10.66 -8.08 -20.87
N LYS A 37 -10.32 -8.18 -19.59
CA LYS A 37 -11.30 -8.51 -18.54
C LYS A 37 -12.09 -7.30 -18.05
N THR A 38 -11.48 -6.11 -18.04
CA THR A 38 -12.17 -4.88 -17.66
C THR A 38 -12.86 -4.20 -18.84
N GLY A 39 -12.37 -4.42 -20.07
CA GLY A 39 -12.83 -3.70 -21.25
C GLY A 39 -12.41 -2.22 -21.25
N CYS A 40 -11.35 -1.87 -20.53
CA CYS A 40 -10.74 -0.53 -20.62
C CYS A 40 -10.03 -0.33 -21.96
N ASP A 41 -9.89 0.93 -22.37
CA ASP A 41 -9.18 1.29 -23.60
C ASP A 41 -7.66 1.25 -23.39
N VAL A 42 -7.22 1.64 -22.18
CA VAL A 42 -5.80 1.74 -21.81
C VAL A 42 -5.57 1.08 -20.45
N ALA A 43 -4.47 0.35 -20.32
CA ALA A 43 -3.91 -0.14 -19.06
C ALA A 43 -2.53 0.48 -18.85
N MET A 44 -2.35 1.24 -17.76
CA MET A 44 -1.08 1.89 -17.46
C MET A 44 -0.23 1.03 -16.53
N ARG A 45 1.00 0.73 -16.96
CA ARG A 45 2.01 0.02 -16.19
C ARG A 45 2.91 0.99 -15.44
N GLY A 46 3.18 0.70 -14.17
CA GLY A 46 3.98 1.56 -13.30
C GLY A 46 3.17 2.69 -12.69
N GLU A 47 3.81 3.84 -12.51
CA GLU A 47 3.27 5.02 -11.84
C GLU A 47 2.57 5.93 -12.87
N PRO A 48 1.26 6.20 -12.70
CA PRO A 48 0.47 6.91 -13.71
C PRO A 48 0.49 8.43 -13.57
N ASP A 49 1.12 8.98 -12.53
CA ASP A 49 0.97 10.39 -12.11
C ASP A 49 1.20 11.40 -13.25
N THR A 50 2.30 11.22 -13.99
CA THR A 50 2.64 12.09 -15.12
C THR A 50 2.11 11.52 -16.44
N THR A 51 2.15 10.20 -16.59
CA THR A 51 1.84 9.52 -17.86
C THR A 51 0.34 9.49 -18.18
N LEU A 52 -0.53 9.57 -17.17
CA LEU A 52 -1.97 9.66 -17.36
C LEU A 52 -2.37 10.96 -18.07
N ALA A 53 -1.76 12.08 -17.69
CA ALA A 53 -2.02 13.38 -18.32
C ALA A 53 -1.52 13.43 -19.77
N GLU A 54 -0.45 12.69 -20.09
CA GLU A 54 0.10 12.60 -21.45
C GLU A 54 -0.89 11.98 -22.45
N LEU A 55 -1.81 11.11 -22.00
CA LEU A 55 -2.81 10.47 -22.87
C LEU A 55 -3.70 11.48 -23.61
N ALA A 56 -3.85 12.70 -23.08
CA ALA A 56 -4.68 13.74 -23.67
C ALA A 56 -3.99 14.47 -24.85
N SER A 57 -2.67 14.35 -24.99
CA SER A 57 -1.89 15.20 -25.90
C SER A 57 -0.79 14.48 -26.69
N ARG A 58 -0.46 13.22 -26.34
CA ARG A 58 0.62 12.46 -26.98
C ARG A 58 0.11 11.16 -27.61
N PRO A 59 0.75 10.68 -28.70
CA PRO A 59 0.49 9.34 -29.21
C PRO A 59 0.73 8.29 -28.12
N TRP A 60 -0.22 7.37 -27.92
CA TRP A 60 -0.15 6.35 -26.86
C TRP A 60 1.09 5.46 -26.97
N SER A 61 1.61 5.25 -28.18
CA SER A 61 2.83 4.49 -28.46
C SER A 61 4.10 5.11 -27.90
N GLU A 62 4.08 6.40 -27.57
CA GLU A 62 5.24 7.12 -27.02
C GLU A 62 5.21 7.27 -25.50
N ILE A 63 4.11 6.87 -24.86
CA ILE A 63 3.90 7.08 -23.42
C ILE A 63 4.45 5.87 -22.65
N ALA A 64 5.32 6.14 -21.67
CA ALA A 64 5.89 5.11 -20.83
C ALA A 64 4.81 4.36 -20.05
N GLY A 65 4.87 3.02 -20.05
CA GLY A 65 3.89 2.18 -19.39
C GLY A 65 2.53 2.08 -20.07
N CYS A 66 2.27 2.80 -21.17
CA CYS A 66 0.98 2.74 -21.85
C CYS A 66 0.77 1.40 -22.57
N CYS A 67 -0.37 0.76 -22.36
CA CYS A 67 -0.77 -0.45 -23.06
C CYS A 67 -2.22 -0.30 -23.52
N TRP A 68 -2.51 -0.66 -24.77
CA TRP A 68 -3.86 -0.56 -25.32
C TRP A 68 -4.13 -1.70 -26.31
N ARG A 69 -5.37 -1.77 -26.79
CA ARG A 69 -5.78 -2.71 -27.83
C ARG A 69 -6.57 -1.98 -28.90
N ASP A 70 -6.23 -2.22 -30.16
CA ASP A 70 -6.94 -1.69 -31.32
C ASP A 70 -7.20 -2.81 -32.36
N SER A 71 -7.61 -2.43 -33.58
CA SER A 71 -7.89 -3.38 -34.66
C SER A 71 -6.67 -4.16 -35.15
N THR A 72 -5.46 -3.70 -34.84
CA THR A 72 -4.20 -4.34 -35.25
C THR A 72 -3.65 -5.29 -34.21
N GLY A 73 -4.11 -5.20 -32.96
CA GLY A 73 -3.73 -6.10 -31.88
C GLY A 73 -3.58 -5.39 -30.52
N GLU A 74 -2.88 -6.06 -29.61
CA GLU A 74 -2.49 -5.51 -28.31
C GLU A 74 -1.10 -4.89 -28.41
N HIS A 75 -0.96 -3.68 -27.86
CA HIS A 75 0.28 -2.92 -27.83
C HIS A 75 0.73 -2.75 -26.40
N PHE A 76 1.97 -3.12 -26.11
CA PHE A 76 2.55 -3.07 -24.77
C PHE A 76 3.80 -2.22 -24.74
N SER A 77 3.79 -1.11 -23.99
CA SER A 77 5.01 -0.36 -23.71
C SER A 77 6.03 -1.26 -23.00
N SER A 78 7.28 -1.24 -23.49
CA SER A 78 8.40 -1.96 -22.90
C SER A 78 8.93 -1.30 -21.63
N SER A 79 8.59 -0.04 -21.40
CA SER A 79 8.96 0.74 -20.22
C SER A 79 7.80 0.83 -19.23
N LEU A 80 8.10 1.26 -18.00
CA LEU A 80 7.11 1.52 -16.95
C LEU A 80 7.04 3.03 -16.71
N GLY A 81 5.84 3.54 -16.43
CA GLY A 81 5.70 4.87 -15.86
C GLY A 81 6.43 4.95 -14.52
N ALA A 82 7.15 6.04 -14.29
CA ALA A 82 7.84 6.30 -13.03
C ALA A 82 7.81 7.80 -12.75
N ALA A 83 7.17 8.18 -11.65
CA ALA A 83 7.11 9.56 -11.20
C ALA A 83 8.45 10.00 -10.62
N GLU A 84 8.85 11.22 -10.96
CA GLU A 84 9.98 11.88 -10.30
C GLU A 84 9.49 12.53 -9.01
N MET A 85 9.59 11.81 -7.89
CA MET A 85 9.04 12.21 -6.59
C MET A 85 9.43 13.63 -6.15
N LYS A 86 10.64 14.08 -6.48
CA LYS A 86 11.12 15.43 -6.15
C LYS A 86 10.51 16.55 -6.98
N ARG A 87 9.87 16.22 -8.11
CA ARG A 87 9.11 17.15 -8.95
C ARG A 87 7.61 17.13 -8.65
N LEU A 88 7.15 16.21 -7.79
CA LEU A 88 5.78 16.23 -7.30
C LEU A 88 5.64 17.35 -6.27
N GLY A 89 5.26 18.55 -6.72
CA GLY A 89 4.96 19.69 -5.85
C GLY A 89 3.72 19.44 -4.98
N ALA A 90 3.42 20.40 -4.10
CA ALA A 90 2.23 20.35 -3.25
C ALA A 90 0.92 20.31 -4.06
N LEU A 91 0.00 19.45 -3.66
CA LEU A 91 -1.38 19.40 -4.15
C LEU A 91 -2.22 20.54 -3.56
N ASP A 92 -3.12 21.12 -4.34
CA ASP A 92 -4.01 22.20 -3.90
C ASP A 92 -5.32 21.72 -3.24
N PHE A 93 -5.63 20.43 -3.41
CA PHE A 93 -6.86 19.76 -2.96
C PHE A 93 -8.18 20.44 -3.38
N HIS A 94 -8.19 21.31 -4.41
CA HIS A 94 -9.39 22.07 -4.79
C HIS A 94 -10.55 21.15 -5.18
N ASN A 95 -10.24 20.04 -5.86
CA ASN A 95 -11.22 19.04 -6.30
C ASN A 95 -11.39 17.86 -5.34
N TYR A 96 -10.85 17.96 -4.12
CA TYR A 96 -10.94 16.92 -3.09
C TYR A 96 -11.83 17.42 -1.94
N PRO A 97 -13.14 17.06 -1.90
CA PRO A 97 -14.09 17.61 -0.93
C PRO A 97 -13.97 16.93 0.44
N VAL A 98 -12.84 17.14 1.12
CA VAL A 98 -12.49 16.53 2.42
C VAL A 98 -13.54 16.78 3.51
N GLU A 99 -14.33 17.85 3.40
CA GLU A 99 -15.39 18.20 4.34
C GLU A 99 -16.52 17.16 4.36
N LYS A 100 -16.68 16.39 3.28
CA LYS A 100 -17.64 15.29 3.16
C LYS A 100 -17.12 13.99 3.76
N HIS A 101 -15.85 13.94 4.17
CA HIS A 101 -15.22 12.74 4.70
C HIS A 101 -15.32 12.76 6.22
N SER A 102 -15.99 11.76 6.79
CA SER A 102 -16.10 11.57 8.24
C SER A 102 -15.35 10.31 8.73
N HIS A 103 -14.59 9.67 7.83
CA HIS A 103 -13.86 8.46 8.14
C HIS A 103 -12.39 8.79 8.41
N ARG A 104 -11.84 8.13 9.43
CA ARG A 104 -10.39 7.97 9.61
C ARG A 104 -10.02 6.59 9.08
N HIS A 105 -8.75 6.40 8.71
CA HIS A 105 -8.25 5.14 8.12
C HIS A 105 -8.78 3.93 8.91
N HIS A 106 -9.24 2.89 8.19
CA HIS A 106 -10.17 1.83 8.59
C HIS A 106 -9.89 1.05 9.91
N VAL A 107 -8.74 1.23 10.54
CA VAL A 107 -8.38 0.62 11.82
C VAL A 107 -8.42 1.59 13.02
N PHE A 108 -8.57 2.89 12.76
CA PHE A 108 -8.69 3.91 13.79
C PHE A 108 -10.16 4.17 14.11
N HIS A 109 -10.58 3.73 15.29
CA HIS A 109 -11.85 4.16 15.87
C HIS A 109 -11.73 5.63 16.31
N GLY A 110 -12.57 6.50 15.78
CA GLY A 110 -12.57 7.92 16.15
C GLY A 110 -13.58 8.73 15.33
N GLN A 111 -14.01 9.86 15.88
CA GLN A 111 -14.79 10.86 15.17
C GLN A 111 -13.83 11.96 14.69
N GLY A 112 -13.97 12.42 13.45
CA GLY A 112 -13.13 13.48 12.89
C GLY A 112 -12.98 13.35 11.37
N ARG A 113 -12.18 14.23 10.78
CA ARG A 113 -11.92 14.23 9.33
C ARG A 113 -10.52 13.70 9.08
N GLY A 114 -10.45 12.55 8.39
CA GLY A 114 -9.20 11.94 7.94
C GLY A 114 -8.84 12.36 6.51
N ALA A 115 -7.54 12.38 6.23
CA ALA A 115 -6.99 12.46 4.88
C ALA A 115 -5.79 11.52 4.72
N GLU A 116 -5.49 11.14 3.49
CA GLU A 116 -4.31 10.38 3.13
C GLU A 116 -3.26 11.26 2.44
N LEU A 117 -2.00 11.12 2.83
CA LEU A 117 -0.86 11.77 2.17
C LEU A 117 0.22 10.75 1.83
N GLU A 118 1.05 11.08 0.85
CA GLU A 118 2.22 10.28 0.48
C GLU A 118 3.47 11.15 0.64
N PHE A 119 4.44 10.68 1.41
CA PHE A 119 5.73 11.32 1.57
C PHE A 119 6.82 10.61 0.76
N ALA A 120 6.75 9.29 0.65
CA ALA A 120 7.71 8.49 -0.07
C ALA A 120 7.07 7.32 -0.82
N ARG A 121 7.76 6.91 -1.90
CA ARG A 121 7.41 5.73 -2.70
C ARG A 121 8.52 4.71 -2.71
N GLY A 122 8.11 3.46 -2.64
CA GLY A 122 8.96 2.29 -2.71
C GLY A 122 9.60 1.93 -1.38
N CYS A 123 10.31 0.81 -1.39
CA CYS A 123 10.85 0.20 -0.18
C CYS A 123 12.21 -0.45 -0.49
N PRO A 124 13.27 -0.25 0.31
CA PRO A 124 14.59 -0.79 0.01
C PRO A 124 14.76 -2.28 0.36
N TRP A 125 13.85 -2.88 1.13
CA TRP A 125 13.93 -4.30 1.50
C TRP A 125 13.53 -5.22 0.34
N ALA A 126 14.09 -6.43 0.30
CA ALA A 126 13.83 -7.41 -0.76
C ALA A 126 12.93 -8.57 -0.28
N CYS A 127 11.83 -8.26 0.41
CA CYS A 127 10.86 -9.27 0.86
C CYS A 127 10.29 -10.04 -0.35
N THR A 128 10.38 -11.38 -0.32
CA THR A 128 10.01 -12.25 -1.45
C THR A 128 8.53 -12.20 -1.81
N PHE A 129 7.66 -11.98 -0.82
CA PHE A 129 6.20 -11.92 -0.98
C PHE A 129 5.68 -10.54 -1.42
N CYS A 130 6.50 -9.50 -1.42
CA CYS A 130 6.03 -8.13 -1.58
C CYS A 130 5.76 -7.79 -3.06
N ASN A 131 4.60 -7.20 -3.35
CA ASN A 131 4.19 -6.79 -4.70
C ASN A 131 4.71 -5.39 -5.10
N LYS A 132 6.01 -5.12 -4.90
CA LYS A 132 6.65 -3.85 -5.26
C LYS A 132 7.71 -3.97 -6.37
N THR A 133 8.17 -5.19 -6.62
CA THR A 133 9.35 -5.48 -7.44
C THR A 133 9.21 -4.98 -8.87
N LEU A 134 7.97 -4.87 -9.37
CA LEU A 134 7.69 -4.40 -10.72
C LEU A 134 8.06 -2.92 -10.95
N PHE A 135 7.66 -2.00 -10.06
CA PHE A 135 7.85 -0.55 -10.33
C PHE A 135 8.22 0.31 -9.10
N ARG A 136 8.19 -0.22 -7.88
CA ARG A 136 8.47 0.53 -6.63
C ARG A 136 9.60 -0.08 -5.80
N ASN A 137 10.60 -0.62 -6.48
CA ASN A 137 11.74 -1.26 -5.82
C ASN A 137 12.80 -0.28 -5.27
N ARG A 138 12.68 1.02 -5.58
CA ARG A 138 13.58 2.08 -5.10
C ARG A 138 12.81 3.05 -4.21
N PHE A 139 13.35 3.32 -3.03
CA PHE A 139 12.84 4.32 -2.10
C PHE A 139 13.14 5.74 -2.62
N ARG A 140 12.11 6.57 -2.73
CA ARG A 140 12.19 7.95 -3.24
C ARG A 140 11.26 8.83 -2.41
N GLU A 141 11.77 9.95 -1.91
CA GLU A 141 11.00 10.91 -1.11
C GLU A 141 10.56 12.12 -1.94
N ARG A 142 9.43 12.73 -1.57
CA ARG A 142 9.05 14.09 -1.97
C ARG A 142 9.87 15.14 -1.24
N ASN A 143 9.64 16.41 -1.52
CA ASN A 143 10.19 17.48 -0.68
C ASN A 143 9.36 17.61 0.59
N VAL A 144 10.02 17.84 1.72
CA VAL A 144 9.35 18.00 3.01
C VAL A 144 8.42 19.20 2.97
N ASP A 145 8.87 20.32 2.40
CA ASP A 145 8.10 21.57 2.32
C ASP A 145 6.80 21.39 1.54
N ASP A 146 6.81 20.62 0.44
CA ASP A 146 5.60 20.31 -0.33
C ASP A 146 4.57 19.53 0.52
N VAL A 147 5.04 18.54 1.28
CA VAL A 147 4.17 17.73 2.14
C VAL A 147 3.67 18.55 3.34
N LEU A 148 4.48 19.44 3.91
CA LEU A 148 4.04 20.33 4.98
C LEU A 148 2.98 21.33 4.49
N ALA A 149 3.14 21.86 3.27
CA ALA A 149 2.13 22.72 2.66
C ALA A 149 0.80 21.99 2.47
N GLU A 150 0.83 20.73 2.04
CA GLU A 150 -0.36 19.87 1.93
C GLU A 150 -1.02 19.64 3.30
N ILE A 151 -0.22 19.35 4.33
CA ILE A 151 -0.72 19.20 5.71
C ILE A 151 -1.42 20.49 6.14
N ASP A 152 -0.77 21.64 6.00
CA ASP A 152 -1.33 22.94 6.44
C ASP A 152 -2.65 23.27 5.71
N LEU A 153 -2.75 22.97 4.42
CA LEU A 153 -3.99 23.11 3.64
C LEU A 153 -5.11 22.21 4.16
N LEU A 154 -4.80 20.96 4.50
CA LEU A 154 -5.78 20.00 5.03
C LEU A 154 -6.23 20.41 6.45
N LEU A 155 -5.32 20.85 7.32
CA LEU A 155 -5.65 21.33 8.66
C LEU A 155 -6.56 22.57 8.61
N ALA A 156 -6.29 23.51 7.68
CA ALA A 156 -7.15 24.66 7.46
C ALA A 156 -8.59 24.28 7.05
N ARG A 157 -8.77 23.08 6.49
CA ARG A 157 -10.07 22.50 6.10
C ARG A 157 -10.67 21.58 7.19
N GLY A 158 -10.06 21.58 8.37
CA GLY A 158 -10.53 20.85 9.55
C GLY A 158 -10.23 19.36 9.52
N VAL A 159 -9.22 18.93 8.76
CA VAL A 159 -8.60 17.60 8.93
C VAL A 159 -7.85 17.60 10.25
N ASP A 160 -8.02 16.53 11.02
CA ASP A 160 -7.35 16.34 12.31
C ASP A 160 -6.56 15.02 12.37
N TYR A 161 -6.61 14.24 11.29
CA TYR A 161 -5.94 12.97 11.16
C TYR A 161 -5.40 12.76 9.74
N ILE A 162 -4.12 12.41 9.64
CA ILE A 162 -3.46 12.12 8.37
C ILE A 162 -2.86 10.72 8.39
N TYR A 163 -3.18 9.89 7.39
CA TYR A 163 -2.54 8.60 7.18
C TYR A 163 -1.51 8.68 6.05
N PHE A 164 -0.24 8.38 6.35
CA PHE A 164 0.78 8.26 5.31
C PHE A 164 0.67 6.90 4.60
N ILE A 165 0.40 6.93 3.30
CA ILE A 165 0.19 5.74 2.45
C ILE A 165 1.48 5.14 1.89
N ASP A 166 2.63 5.61 2.37
CA ASP A 166 3.95 5.11 1.99
C ASP A 166 4.02 3.58 2.16
N GLU A 167 4.71 2.87 1.24
CA GLU A 167 4.91 1.42 1.41
C GLU A 167 5.70 1.07 2.67
N ILE A 168 6.54 2.00 3.12
CA ILE A 168 7.34 1.89 4.34
C ILE A 168 7.74 3.29 4.84
N PHE A 169 7.08 3.75 5.90
CA PHE A 169 7.45 5.00 6.56
C PHE A 169 8.70 4.82 7.44
N GLY A 170 9.45 5.90 7.72
CA GLY A 170 10.56 5.88 8.67
C GLY A 170 11.96 5.53 8.12
N VAL A 171 12.10 5.25 6.83
CA VAL A 171 13.39 4.85 6.21
C VAL A 171 14.26 6.04 5.84
N GLY A 172 13.60 7.10 5.40
CA GLY A 172 14.20 8.17 4.63
C GLY A 172 15.02 9.15 5.47
N LYS A 173 16.01 9.81 4.87
CA LYS A 173 16.85 10.79 5.58
C LYS A 173 16.07 12.01 6.06
N ASN A 174 14.93 12.29 5.41
CA ASN A 174 14.12 13.48 5.68
C ASN A 174 12.91 13.19 6.59
N VAL A 175 12.69 11.93 6.98
CA VAL A 175 11.53 11.55 7.81
C VAL A 175 11.55 12.25 9.17
N ARG A 176 12.73 12.42 9.75
CA ARG A 176 12.88 13.13 11.02
C ARG A 176 12.51 14.60 10.89
N THR A 177 13.00 15.27 9.86
CA THR A 177 12.64 16.67 9.58
C THR A 177 11.13 16.83 9.41
N LEU A 178 10.49 15.89 8.71
CA LEU A 178 9.03 15.86 8.57
C LEU A 178 8.33 15.69 9.93
N LEU A 179 8.72 14.69 10.73
CA LEU A 179 8.12 14.44 12.04
C LEU A 179 8.30 15.61 13.01
N GLU A 180 9.49 16.20 13.08
CA GLU A 180 9.76 17.38 13.92
C GLU A 180 8.91 18.60 13.50
N ALA A 181 8.68 18.77 12.19
CA ALA A 181 7.80 19.82 11.71
C ALA A 181 6.33 19.51 12.04
N ILE A 182 5.89 18.26 11.93
CA ILE A 182 4.53 17.85 12.28
C ILE A 182 4.25 18.01 13.77
N ALA A 183 5.25 17.78 14.64
CA ALA A 183 5.09 17.83 16.09
C ALA A 183 4.54 19.16 16.66
N GLY A 184 4.64 20.26 15.91
CA GLY A 184 4.06 21.55 16.28
C GLY A 184 2.63 21.79 15.79
N ARG A 185 1.98 20.78 15.18
CA ARG A 185 0.67 20.91 14.53
C ARG A 185 -0.36 20.07 15.26
N ASN A 186 -1.58 20.58 15.36
CA ASN A 186 -2.71 19.85 15.95
C ASN A 186 -3.26 18.81 14.96
N VAL A 187 -2.49 17.73 14.75
CA VAL A 187 -2.83 16.64 13.83
C VAL A 187 -2.31 15.31 14.36
N SER A 188 -3.17 14.30 14.35
CA SER A 188 -2.75 12.92 14.58
C SER A 188 -2.27 12.30 13.28
N ILE A 189 -1.20 11.50 13.33
CA ILE A 189 -0.70 10.77 12.15
C ILE A 189 -0.79 9.26 12.34
N GLY A 190 -1.03 8.55 11.24
CA GLY A 190 -0.89 7.10 11.17
C GLY A 190 -0.04 6.70 9.97
N PHE A 191 0.65 5.57 10.05
CA PHE A 191 1.48 5.06 8.97
C PHE A 191 1.80 3.58 9.17
N GLN A 192 2.20 2.91 8.09
CA GLN A 192 2.75 1.57 8.16
C GLN A 192 4.29 1.63 8.21
N THR A 193 4.88 0.89 9.13
CA THR A 193 6.34 0.78 9.25
C THR A 193 6.80 -0.62 9.63
N ARG A 194 8.11 -0.90 9.45
CA ARG A 194 8.80 -1.95 10.18
C ARG A 194 9.24 -1.41 11.54
N ILE A 195 9.08 -2.19 12.60
CA ILE A 195 9.47 -1.78 13.96
C ILE A 195 10.99 -1.76 14.15
N ASP A 196 11.75 -2.54 13.38
CA ASP A 196 13.22 -2.59 13.41
C ASP A 196 13.90 -1.31 12.88
N LEU A 197 13.12 -0.38 12.33
CA LEU A 197 13.58 0.96 11.96
C LEU A 197 13.62 1.93 13.14
N TRP A 198 12.97 1.57 14.24
CA TRP A 198 12.75 2.47 15.36
C TRP A 198 13.56 2.04 16.57
N THR A 199 13.93 3.05 17.34
CA THR A 199 14.57 2.98 18.65
C THR A 199 13.61 3.56 19.67
N GLU A 200 13.81 3.29 20.95
CA GLU A 200 13.06 3.92 22.03
C GLU A 200 13.00 5.44 21.88
N GLU A 201 14.11 6.07 21.53
CA GLU A 201 14.20 7.52 21.31
C GLU A 201 13.36 8.01 20.13
N SER A 202 13.42 7.32 18.98
CA SER A 202 12.59 7.72 17.82
C SER A 202 11.11 7.39 18.02
N LEU A 203 10.78 6.38 18.84
CA LEU A 203 9.42 6.12 19.30
C LEU A 203 8.94 7.19 20.29
N ASP A 204 9.81 7.68 21.16
CA ASP A 204 9.54 8.83 22.01
C ASP A 204 9.26 10.06 21.14
N LEU A 205 10.06 10.32 20.09
CA LEU A 205 9.81 11.40 19.14
C LEU A 205 8.43 11.27 18.45
N LEU A 206 8.02 10.05 18.08
CA LEU A 206 6.69 9.80 17.52
C LEU A 206 5.57 10.08 18.53
N GLY A 207 5.72 9.67 19.79
CA GLY A 207 4.78 9.99 20.87
C GLY A 207 4.76 11.48 21.19
N ARG A 208 5.90 12.14 21.00
CA ARG A 208 6.15 13.58 21.11
C ARG A 208 5.87 14.35 19.83
N ALA A 209 5.17 13.78 18.85
CA ALA A 209 4.50 14.61 17.86
C ALA A 209 3.41 15.53 18.50
N ASP A 210 3.34 15.55 19.84
CA ASP A 210 2.79 16.63 20.68
C ASP A 210 3.87 17.53 21.37
N GLU A 211 5.10 17.08 21.67
CA GLU A 211 6.18 17.91 22.26
C GLU A 211 7.64 17.37 22.06
N GLY A 212 8.40 17.85 21.05
CA GLY A 212 9.86 18.16 21.15
C GLY A 212 10.97 17.06 21.19
N ARG A 213 11.76 17.02 20.08
CA ARG A 213 13.14 16.55 19.73
C ARG A 213 14.03 15.70 20.67
N ASP A 214 14.74 14.71 20.08
CA ASP A 214 16.23 14.60 19.95
C ASP A 214 16.66 13.36 19.08
N GLU A 215 17.96 13.25 18.72
CA GLU A 215 18.54 12.41 17.64
C GLU A 215 19.03 11.01 18.06
N LEU A 216 18.94 9.95 17.20
CA LEU A 216 20.01 8.92 17.00
C LEU A 216 19.71 7.74 16.03
N ASN A 217 20.69 6.82 15.95
CA ASN A 217 21.20 5.97 14.86
C ASN A 217 20.74 4.49 14.76
N LYS A 218 20.69 4.02 13.49
CA LYS A 218 21.08 2.74 12.81
C LYS A 218 21.00 1.34 13.45
N ASN A 219 20.24 0.50 12.72
CA ASN A 219 20.48 -0.88 12.24
C ASN A 219 20.92 -1.95 13.24
N CYS A 220 19.95 -2.76 13.68
CA CYS A 220 20.21 -4.14 14.07
C CYS A 220 19.13 -5.07 13.53
N ARG A 221 19.52 -6.27 13.11
CA ARG A 221 18.60 -7.35 12.73
C ARG A 221 18.05 -7.91 14.04
N LEU A 222 16.85 -7.48 14.41
CA LEU A 222 16.26 -7.77 15.73
C LEU A 222 15.74 -9.20 15.79
N ASP A 223 15.87 -9.83 16.95
CA ASP A 223 15.15 -11.06 17.26
C ASP A 223 13.70 -10.76 17.69
N THR A 224 12.89 -11.81 17.83
CA THR A 224 11.47 -11.71 18.18
C THR A 224 11.26 -11.06 19.55
N GLU A 225 12.17 -11.27 20.50
CA GLU A 225 12.04 -10.69 21.83
C GLU A 225 12.24 -9.18 21.77
N ARG A 226 13.28 -8.72 21.07
CA ARG A 226 13.54 -7.30 20.90
C ARG A 226 12.47 -6.59 20.09
N ILE A 227 11.86 -7.26 19.10
CA ILE A 227 10.66 -6.77 18.41
C ILE A 227 9.51 -6.57 19.40
N SER A 228 9.31 -7.53 20.31
CA SER A 228 8.26 -7.45 21.33
C SER A 228 8.49 -6.28 22.28
N GLU A 229 9.72 -6.09 22.76
CA GLU A 229 10.10 -4.96 23.60
C GLU A 229 9.78 -3.61 22.94
N LEU A 230 10.15 -3.43 21.67
CA LEU A 230 9.87 -2.20 20.94
C LEU A 230 8.38 -1.96 20.73
N LEU A 231 7.59 -3.00 20.45
CA LEU A 231 6.13 -2.88 20.32
C LEU A 231 5.47 -2.50 21.64
N LEU A 232 5.91 -3.13 22.74
CA LEU A 232 5.44 -2.80 24.09
C LEU A 232 5.85 -1.38 24.47
N TYR A 233 7.09 -0.98 24.17
CA TYR A 233 7.58 0.37 24.39
C TYR A 233 6.76 1.39 23.60
N ALA A 234 6.60 1.17 22.28
CA ALA A 234 5.77 2.01 21.41
C ALA A 234 4.37 2.20 21.99
N ARG A 235 3.74 1.12 22.50
CA ARG A 235 2.37 1.18 23.03
C ARG A 235 2.21 2.07 24.26
N THR A 236 3.28 2.31 25.02
CA THR A 236 3.24 3.21 26.18
C THR A 236 3.28 4.70 25.80
N ARG A 237 3.68 5.03 24.56
CA ARG A 237 3.78 6.41 24.04
C ARG A 237 2.75 6.70 22.95
N ILE A 238 2.49 5.72 22.10
CA ILE A 238 1.63 5.81 20.92
C ILE A 238 0.25 5.25 21.29
N PRO A 239 -0.84 6.02 21.12
CA PRO A 239 -2.18 5.61 21.53
C PRO A 239 -2.63 4.27 20.93
N TRP A 240 -2.14 3.96 19.72
CA TRP A 240 -2.51 2.77 19.00
C TRP A 240 -1.32 2.17 18.25
N VAL A 241 -1.07 0.88 18.49
CA VAL A 241 -0.01 0.10 17.86
C VAL A 241 -0.61 -1.20 17.36
N GLN A 242 -0.45 -1.47 16.06
CA GLN A 242 -0.84 -2.71 15.40
C GLN A 242 0.40 -3.48 14.95
N ALA A 243 0.45 -4.76 15.28
CA ALA A 243 1.39 -5.71 14.71
C ALA A 243 0.66 -6.67 13.76
N ASN A 244 1.09 -6.69 12.50
CA ASN A 244 0.60 -7.62 11.49
C ASN A 244 1.59 -8.76 11.33
N LEU A 245 1.06 -9.97 11.30
CA LEU A 245 1.82 -11.19 11.11
C LEU A 245 1.56 -11.77 9.71
N ILE A 246 2.59 -12.37 9.11
CA ILE A 246 2.45 -13.15 7.89
C ILE A 246 2.71 -14.60 8.25
N LEU A 247 1.79 -15.48 7.90
CA LEU A 247 1.90 -16.90 8.13
C LEU A 247 2.74 -17.56 7.02
N THR A 248 3.74 -18.33 7.45
CA THR A 248 4.50 -19.27 6.64
C THR A 248 4.13 -20.71 6.99
N ASP A 249 4.50 -21.66 6.15
CA ASP A 249 4.28 -23.09 6.36
C ASP A 249 5.16 -23.70 7.46
N HIS A 250 6.17 -22.96 7.94
CA HIS A 250 7.10 -23.38 8.99
C HIS A 250 6.76 -22.82 10.38
N ASP A 251 5.70 -22.00 10.48
CA ASP A 251 5.38 -21.31 11.73
C ASP A 251 4.66 -22.20 12.76
N ASP A 252 5.11 -22.11 14.02
CA ASP A 252 4.45 -22.74 15.16
C ASP A 252 3.32 -21.85 15.70
N ARG A 253 2.07 -22.29 15.46
CA ARG A 253 0.87 -21.58 15.90
C ARG A 253 0.76 -21.43 17.41
N VAL A 254 1.34 -22.34 18.20
CA VAL A 254 1.34 -22.24 19.66
C VAL A 254 2.23 -21.07 20.09
N GLN A 255 3.43 -20.98 19.52
CA GLN A 255 4.35 -19.87 19.80
C GLN A 255 3.77 -18.53 19.34
N ILE A 256 3.16 -18.49 18.15
CA ILE A 256 2.48 -17.28 17.65
C ILE A 256 1.39 -16.84 18.62
N ARG A 257 0.52 -17.76 19.07
CA ARG A 257 -0.58 -17.42 19.99
C ARG A 257 -0.06 -16.91 21.33
N GLN A 258 0.98 -17.53 21.88
CA GLN A 258 1.61 -17.06 23.11
C GLN A 258 2.17 -15.64 22.95
N TRP A 259 2.85 -15.39 21.84
CA TRP A 259 3.38 -14.06 21.51
C TRP A 259 2.26 -13.02 21.35
N GLN A 260 1.21 -13.33 20.58
CA GLN A 260 0.04 -12.47 20.42
C GLN A 260 -0.63 -12.18 21.77
N GLN A 261 -0.83 -13.19 22.63
CA GLN A 261 -1.46 -13.02 23.94
C GLN A 261 -0.64 -12.08 24.83
N ARG A 262 0.69 -12.21 24.83
CA ARG A 262 1.59 -11.30 25.56
C ARG A 262 1.41 -9.85 25.11
N LEU A 263 1.39 -9.59 23.81
CA LEU A 263 1.22 -8.24 23.26
C LEU A 263 -0.18 -7.67 23.48
N LYS A 264 -1.22 -8.48 23.25
CA LYS A 264 -2.62 -8.11 23.48
C LYS A 264 -2.89 -7.77 24.95
N ALA A 265 -2.26 -8.48 25.90
CA ALA A 265 -2.36 -8.18 27.32
C ALA A 265 -1.83 -6.77 27.70
N HIS A 266 -0.97 -6.19 26.86
CA HIS A 266 -0.43 -4.84 27.02
C HIS A 266 -1.07 -3.82 26.08
N GLY A 267 -2.20 -4.17 25.44
CA GLY A 267 -2.98 -3.26 24.61
C GLY A 267 -2.43 -3.04 23.19
N VAL A 268 -1.44 -3.82 22.75
CA VAL A 268 -1.04 -3.86 21.32
C VAL A 268 -2.08 -4.69 20.57
N TRP A 269 -2.62 -4.13 19.48
CA TRP A 269 -3.51 -4.89 18.61
C TRP A 269 -2.68 -5.82 17.72
N VAL A 270 -3.03 -7.09 17.65
CA VAL A 270 -2.30 -8.08 16.84
C VAL A 270 -3.30 -8.93 16.08
N SER A 271 -3.20 -8.95 14.75
CA SER A 271 -4.05 -9.79 13.90
C SER A 271 -3.69 -11.27 14.07
N GLU A 272 -4.60 -12.16 13.66
CA GLU A 272 -4.17 -13.49 13.27
C GLU A 272 -3.22 -13.39 12.06
N PRO A 273 -2.23 -14.28 11.94
CA PRO A 273 -1.31 -14.29 10.80
C PRO A 273 -2.05 -14.36 9.47
N VAL A 274 -1.73 -13.44 8.56
CA VAL A 274 -2.27 -13.42 7.20
C VAL A 274 -1.51 -14.46 6.38
N PRO A 275 -2.19 -15.43 5.76
CA PRO A 275 -1.54 -16.37 4.87
C PRO A 275 -0.85 -15.67 3.70
N MET A 276 0.37 -16.11 3.40
CA MET A 276 1.18 -15.49 2.36
C MET A 276 0.57 -15.72 0.96
N PHE A 277 0.46 -14.65 0.16
CA PHE A 277 -0.06 -14.70 -1.21
C PHE A 277 1.08 -14.53 -2.23
N PRO A 278 1.24 -15.43 -3.22
CA PRO A 278 2.23 -15.27 -4.28
C PRO A 278 1.75 -14.25 -5.32
N PHE A 279 1.98 -12.95 -5.08
CA PHE A 279 1.55 -11.90 -6.00
C PHE A 279 2.25 -12.02 -7.36
N PRO A 280 1.54 -11.99 -8.50
CA PRO A 280 2.15 -11.94 -9.83
C PRO A 280 3.17 -10.80 -9.95
N GLY A 281 4.43 -11.15 -10.21
CA GLY A 281 5.56 -10.20 -10.28
C GLY A 281 6.41 -10.11 -9.01
N SER A 282 6.03 -10.81 -7.94
CA SER A 282 6.86 -10.99 -6.74
C SER A 282 7.86 -12.15 -6.91
N PRO A 283 9.01 -12.14 -6.20
CA PRO A 283 9.93 -13.28 -6.16
C PRO A 283 9.26 -14.59 -5.72
N LEU A 284 8.33 -14.52 -4.76
CA LEU A 284 7.58 -15.68 -4.29
C LEU A 284 6.77 -16.33 -5.43
N TYR A 285 6.07 -15.53 -6.24
CA TYR A 285 5.34 -16.08 -7.39
C TYR A 285 6.26 -16.83 -8.35
N GLN A 286 7.44 -16.27 -8.65
CA GLN A 286 8.42 -16.92 -9.52
C GLN A 286 8.97 -18.21 -8.89
N GLN A 287 9.22 -18.22 -7.58
CA GLN A 287 9.66 -19.42 -6.86
C GLN A 287 8.58 -20.51 -6.85
N THR A 288 7.32 -20.14 -6.70
CA THR A 288 6.20 -21.08 -6.65
C THR A 288 5.85 -21.66 -8.02
N PHE A 289 5.86 -20.84 -9.09
CA PHE A 289 5.33 -21.24 -10.40
C PHE A 289 6.37 -21.31 -11.53
N GLY A 290 7.61 -20.83 -11.31
CA GLY A 290 8.69 -20.85 -12.30
C GLY A 290 8.51 -19.93 -13.51
N ALA A 291 7.37 -19.24 -13.63
CA ALA A 291 6.98 -18.49 -14.81
C ALA A 291 6.92 -16.97 -14.57
N VAL A 292 7.19 -16.20 -15.63
CA VAL A 292 6.80 -14.78 -15.69
C VAL A 292 5.27 -14.69 -15.66
N PRO A 293 4.66 -13.68 -15.00
CA PRO A 293 3.21 -13.51 -15.01
C PRO A 293 2.62 -13.51 -16.42
N ASP A 294 1.77 -14.49 -16.70
CA ASP A 294 0.94 -14.57 -17.89
C ASP A 294 -0.48 -14.07 -17.60
N ASP A 295 -1.38 -14.18 -18.57
CA ASP A 295 -2.75 -13.69 -18.45
C ASP A 295 -3.63 -14.44 -17.44
N HIS A 296 -3.15 -15.58 -16.95
CA HIS A 296 -3.79 -16.43 -15.95
C HIS A 296 -3.06 -16.39 -14.59
N ALA A 297 -2.06 -15.51 -14.42
CA ALA A 297 -1.22 -15.48 -13.23
C ALA A 297 -2.00 -15.20 -11.95
N TRP A 298 -2.99 -14.32 -12.00
CA TRP A 298 -3.81 -13.97 -10.84
C TRP A 298 -4.73 -15.12 -10.42
N GLU A 299 -5.35 -15.81 -11.36
CA GLU A 299 -6.17 -16.99 -11.13
C GLU A 299 -5.34 -18.11 -10.53
N ARG A 300 -4.17 -18.38 -11.12
CA ARG A 300 -3.23 -19.40 -10.65
C ARG A 300 -2.78 -19.13 -9.21
N ALA A 301 -2.37 -17.89 -8.93
CA ALA A 301 -1.99 -17.47 -7.58
C ALA A 301 -3.14 -17.60 -6.59
N HIS A 302 -4.36 -17.23 -6.99
CA HIS A 302 -5.54 -17.32 -6.12
C HIS A 302 -6.01 -18.76 -5.89
N HIS A 303 -6.04 -19.61 -6.92
CA HIS A 303 -6.34 -21.04 -6.76
C HIS A 303 -5.34 -21.70 -5.83
N TYR A 304 -4.03 -21.44 -6.03
CA TYR A 304 -3.00 -21.90 -5.11
C TYR A 304 -3.28 -21.42 -3.68
N TYR A 305 -3.52 -20.13 -3.49
CA TYR A 305 -3.83 -19.54 -2.20
C TYR A 305 -5.01 -20.22 -1.50
N VAL A 306 -6.17 -20.33 -2.16
CA VAL A 306 -7.35 -20.96 -1.57
C VAL A 306 -7.10 -22.43 -1.27
N SER A 307 -6.48 -23.17 -2.19
CA SER A 307 -6.19 -24.61 -2.00
C SER A 307 -5.21 -24.91 -0.86
N VAL A 308 -4.21 -24.06 -0.65
CA VAL A 308 -3.17 -24.29 0.37
C VAL A 308 -3.69 -23.94 1.77
N PHE A 309 -4.63 -23.00 1.86
CA PHE A 309 -5.12 -22.46 3.12
C PHE A 309 -6.56 -22.87 3.48
N GLU A 310 -7.24 -23.65 2.64
CA GLU A 310 -8.58 -24.21 2.92
C GLU A 310 -8.63 -24.90 4.29
N ASP A 311 -7.70 -25.82 4.56
CA ASP A 311 -7.63 -26.54 5.85
C ASP A 311 -6.83 -25.79 6.94
N LYS A 312 -6.10 -24.74 6.57
CA LYS A 312 -5.23 -23.98 7.49
C LYS A 312 -5.91 -22.74 8.08
N GLY A 313 -7.04 -22.33 7.51
CA GLY A 313 -7.79 -21.15 7.92
C GLY A 313 -7.14 -19.82 7.51
N TYR A 314 -7.92 -18.75 7.66
CA TYR A 314 -7.57 -17.39 7.27
C TYR A 314 -7.43 -16.49 8.50
N SER A 315 -6.83 -15.31 8.30
CA SER A 315 -6.72 -14.31 9.37
C SER A 315 -8.08 -13.73 9.73
N ASP A 316 -8.23 -13.21 10.95
CA ASP A 316 -9.44 -12.56 11.47
C ASP A 316 -9.81 -11.27 10.71
N ILE A 317 -8.87 -10.71 9.94
CA ILE A 317 -9.09 -9.55 9.06
C ILE A 317 -9.40 -9.93 7.61
N GLN A 318 -9.68 -11.20 7.33
CA GLN A 318 -9.96 -11.71 5.98
C GLN A 318 -11.35 -12.34 5.88
N GLU A 319 -11.83 -12.52 4.65
CA GLU A 319 -12.99 -13.40 4.37
C GLU A 319 -12.64 -14.83 4.78
N GLN A 320 -13.53 -15.47 5.55
CA GLN A 320 -13.26 -16.78 6.14
C GLN A 320 -13.55 -17.93 5.17
N THR A 321 -14.38 -17.68 4.16
CA THR A 321 -14.68 -18.63 3.07
C THR A 321 -14.44 -17.94 1.72
N PRO A 322 -13.18 -17.68 1.35
CA PRO A 322 -12.87 -17.04 0.08
C PRO A 322 -13.20 -17.98 -1.07
N VAL A 323 -13.97 -17.48 -2.03
CA VAL A 323 -14.37 -18.19 -3.24
C VAL A 323 -13.33 -17.93 -4.34
N ALA A 324 -13.09 -18.93 -5.20
CA ALA A 324 -12.16 -18.81 -6.31
C ALA A 324 -12.51 -17.63 -7.25
N LEU A 325 -11.49 -17.03 -7.87
CA LEU A 325 -11.66 -15.85 -8.72
C LEU A 325 -12.56 -16.11 -9.93
N ASP A 326 -12.45 -17.29 -10.53
CA ASP A 326 -13.25 -17.70 -11.69
C ASP A 326 -14.73 -17.87 -11.35
N GLU A 327 -15.05 -18.34 -10.15
CA GLU A 327 -16.43 -18.43 -9.65
C GLU A 327 -17.04 -17.04 -9.38
N LEU A 328 -16.25 -16.13 -8.79
CA LEU A 328 -16.65 -14.74 -8.59
C LEU A 328 -16.89 -14.00 -9.92
N GLU A 329 -16.26 -14.44 -11.00
CA GLU A 329 -16.40 -13.85 -12.33
C GLU A 329 -17.54 -14.44 -13.15
N ARG A 330 -17.87 -15.72 -12.95
CA ARG A 330 -19.00 -16.40 -13.62
C ARG A 330 -20.36 -16.02 -13.05
N SER A 331 -20.41 -15.58 -11.79
CA SER A 331 -21.63 -15.16 -11.11
C SER A 331 -22.09 -13.73 -11.45
N ALA A 332 -21.48 -13.10 -12.47
CA ALA A 332 -21.68 -11.72 -12.88
C ALA A 332 -22.26 -11.58 -14.30
#